data_AF-A0AAV0XNW4-F1
#
_entry.id   AF-A0AAV0XNW4-F1
#
_cell.length_a   1.000
_cell.length_b   1.000
_cell.length_c   1.000
_cell.angle_alpha   90.00
_cell.angle_beta   90.00
_cell.angle_gamma   90.00
#
_symmetry.space_group_name_H-M   'P 1'
#
loop_
_entity.id
_entity.type
_entity.pdbx_description
1 polymer ?
#
loop_
_entity_poly.entity_id
_entity_poly.type
_entity_poly.pdbx_seq_one_letter_code
_entity_poly.pdbx_strand_id
1 'polypeptide(L)' 'MHCLYIGNFNETHSKCIKKRRLIGPAKEKALTSIIDNNIACETYREKEAHRLMKLGDPEPAIIPSSNSLRL' A
#
# COMPACT_ATOMS: atom_id res chain seq x y z
N MET A 1 0.03 10.34 38.09
CA MET A 1 -1.04 10.67 37.13
C MET A 1 -1.37 9.42 36.35
N HIS A 2 -2.54 8.83 36.62
CA HIS A 2 -3.02 7.65 35.89
C HIS A 2 -3.89 8.14 34.73
N CYS A 3 -3.36 8.06 33.52
CA CYS A 3 -4.12 8.33 32.31
C CYS A 3 -4.92 7.07 31.97
N LEU A 4 -6.23 7.10 32.20
CA LEU A 4 -7.14 6.07 31.72
C LEU A 4 -7.56 6.45 30.29
N TYR A 5 -7.02 5.72 29.32
CA TYR A 5 -7.44 5.82 27.93
C TYR A 5 -8.90 5.35 27.81
N ILE A 6 -9.77 6.24 27.33
CA ILE A 6 -11.18 5.93 27.01
C ILE A 6 -11.30 6.00 25.49
N GLY A 7 -11.19 4.86 24.83
CA GLY A 7 -11.44 4.71 23.40
C GLY A 7 -12.07 3.36 23.13
N ASN A 8 -13.01 3.32 22.18
CA ASN A 8 -13.64 2.08 21.72
C ASN A 8 -12.66 1.26 20.88
N PHE A 9 -11.68 0.61 21.53
CA PHE A 9 -10.76 -0.34 20.88
C PHE A 9 -11.21 -1.79 21.07
N ASN A 10 -12.52 -2.01 21.21
CA ASN A 10 -13.10 -3.35 21.29
C ASN A 10 -13.73 -3.80 19.97
N GLU A 11 -13.52 -3.05 18.89
CA GLU A 11 -13.68 -3.61 17.56
C GLU A 11 -12.44 -4.44 17.26
N THR A 12 -12.63 -5.75 17.19
CA THR A 12 -11.68 -6.63 16.53
C THR A 12 -11.41 -6.02 15.14
N HIS A 13 -10.15 -5.85 14.73
CA HIS A 13 -9.76 -5.50 13.35
C HIS A 13 -10.11 -6.63 12.35
N SER A 14 -11.28 -7.25 12.48
CA SER A 14 -11.71 -8.50 11.85
C SER A 14 -12.60 -8.29 10.63
N LYS A 15 -12.64 -7.10 10.04
CA LYS A 15 -13.35 -6.87 8.78
C LYS A 15 -12.40 -6.41 7.67
N CYS A 16 -11.67 -7.39 7.15
CA CYS A 16 -11.53 -7.61 5.71
C CYS A 16 -10.97 -6.49 4.81
N ILE A 17 -10.09 -5.60 5.29
CA ILE A 17 -9.19 -4.86 4.39
C ILE A 17 -7.83 -5.57 4.44
N LYS A 18 -7.77 -6.76 3.83
CA LYS A 18 -6.47 -7.39 3.59
C LYS A 18 -5.68 -6.42 2.71
N LYS A 19 -4.56 -5.88 3.22
CA LYS A 19 -3.65 -5.05 2.43
C LYS A 19 -3.39 -5.78 1.11
N ARG A 20 -3.59 -5.08 -0.01
CA ARG A 20 -3.40 -5.66 -1.33
C ARG A 20 -1.95 -6.17 -1.41
N ARG A 21 -1.76 -7.39 -1.90
CA ARG A 21 -0.42 -7.95 -2.12
C ARG A 21 -0.04 -7.74 -3.58
N LEU A 22 1.13 -7.16 -3.82
CA LEU A 22 1.73 -7.14 -5.16
C LEU A 22 2.33 -8.52 -5.43
N ILE A 23 1.63 -9.32 -6.23
CA ILE A 23 2.04 -10.69 -6.59
C ILE A 23 2.09 -10.81 -8.12
N GLY A 24 3.03 -11.62 -8.61
CA GLY A 24 3.14 -11.99 -10.01
C GLY A 24 3.35 -10.78 -10.93
N PRO A 25 2.65 -10.71 -12.09
CA PRO A 25 2.87 -9.67 -13.09
C PRO A 25 2.67 -8.23 -12.58
N ALA A 26 1.86 -8.04 -11.53
CA ALA A 26 1.67 -6.72 -10.93
C ALA A 26 2.94 -6.23 -10.22
N LYS A 27 3.69 -7.13 -9.59
CA LYS A 27 4.98 -6.82 -8.95
C LYS A 27 6.00 -6.38 -9.99
N GLU A 28 6.12 -7.12 -11.08
CA GLU A 28 7.06 -6.81 -12.16
C GLU A 28 6.75 -5.44 -12.76
N LYS A 29 5.50 -5.18 -13.13
CA LYS A 29 5.08 -3.86 -13.65
C LYS A 29 5.42 -2.72 -12.69
N ALA A 30 5.20 -2.92 -11.39
CA ALA A 30 5.54 -1.92 -10.38
C ALA A 30 7.06 -1.67 -10.34
N LEU A 31 7.87 -2.74 -10.33
CA LEU A 31 9.33 -2.64 -10.34
C LEU A 31 9.86 -1.97 -11.62
N THR A 32 9.40 -2.38 -12.80
CA THR A 32 9.74 -1.75 -14.08
C THR A 32 9.39 -0.26 -14.09
N SER A 33 8.23 0.11 -13.54
CA SER A 33 7.83 1.52 -13.46
C SER A 33 8.71 2.34 -12.51
N ILE A 34 9.16 1.76 -11.41
CA ILE A 34 9.99 2.44 -10.42
C ILE A 34 11.45 2.52 -10.87
N ILE A 35 11.98 1.42 -11.42
CA ILE A 35 13.39 1.28 -11.81
C ILE A 35 13.62 1.89 -13.20
N ASP A 36 12.90 1.42 -14.22
CA ASP A 36 13.20 1.78 -15.61
C ASP A 36 12.64 3.15 -16.00
N ASN A 37 11.47 3.51 -15.45
CA ASN A 37 10.87 4.82 -15.69
C ASN A 37 11.23 5.87 -14.62
N ASN A 38 12.09 5.51 -13.65
CA ASN A 38 12.55 6.37 -12.56
C ASN A 38 11.41 7.07 -11.80
N ILE A 39 10.30 6.37 -11.58
CA ILE A 39 9.14 6.89 -10.85
C ILE A 39 9.34 6.63 -9.36
N ALA A 40 9.11 7.65 -8.52
CA ALA A 40 9.10 7.50 -7.07
C ALA A 40 8.00 6.52 -6.62
N CYS A 41 8.27 5.71 -5.58
CA CYS A 41 7.34 4.70 -5.07
C CYS A 41 5.99 5.33 -4.64
N GLU A 42 6.05 6.54 -4.10
CA GLU A 42 4.91 7.35 -3.66
C GLU A 42 4.01 7.72 -4.84
N THR A 43 4.61 8.18 -5.94
CA THR A 43 3.90 8.58 -7.15
C THR A 43 3.25 7.39 -7.85
N TYR A 44 3.92 6.23 -7.86
CA TYR A 44 3.32 4.99 -8.35
C TYR A 44 2.09 4.60 -7.50
N ARG A 45 2.24 4.64 -6.18
CA ARG A 45 1.16 4.33 -5.23
C ARG A 45 -0.02 5.28 -5.39
N GLU A 46 0.21 6.57 -5.56
CA GLU A 46 -0.85 7.57 -5.79
C GLU A 46 -1.65 7.27 -7.07
N LYS A 47 -0.95 6.98 -8.17
CA LYS A 47 -1.60 6.60 -9.44
C LYS A 47 -2.46 5.33 -9.30
N GLU A 48 -1.92 4.31 -8.64
CA GLU A 48 -2.66 3.07 -8.39
C GLU A 48 -3.83 3.29 -7.42
N ALA A 49 -3.67 4.14 -6.41
CA ALA A 49 -4.76 4.48 -5.49
C ALA A 49 -5.90 5.15 -6.26
N HIS A 50 -5.62 6.14 -7.10
CA HIS A 50 -6.63 6.79 -7.91
C HIS A 50 -7.34 5.80 -8.87
N ARG A 51 -6.61 4.83 -9.44
CA ARG A 51 -7.20 3.76 -10.27
C ARG A 51 -8.12 2.84 -9.47
N LEU A 52 -7.69 2.42 -8.28
CA LEU A 52 -8.43 1.48 -7.42
C LEU A 52 -9.64 2.14 -6.74
N MET A 53 -9.54 3.41 -6.37
CA MET A 53 -10.67 4.18 -5.83
C MET A 53 -11.85 4.26 -6.80
N LYS A 54 -11.58 4.39 -8.12
CA LYS A 54 -12.64 4.35 -9.14
C LYS A 54 -13.36 3.00 -9.22
N LEU A 55 -12.68 1.93 -8.84
CA LEU A 55 -13.22 0.56 -8.85
C LEU A 55 -13.88 0.18 -7.52
N GLY A 56 -13.77 1.02 -6.48
CA GLY A 56 -14.18 0.68 -5.11
C GLY A 56 -13.26 -0.35 -4.44
N ASP A 57 -12.06 -0.53 -4.99
CA ASP A 57 -11.10 -1.53 -4.53
C ASP A 57 -10.27 -1.01 -3.32
N PRO A 58 -9.73 -1.92 -2.49
CA PRO A 58 -8.85 -1.57 -1.37
C PRO A 58 -7.58 -0.81 -1.79
N GLU A 59 -7.00 -0.06 -0.84
CA GLU A 59 -5.76 0.72 -1.04
C GLU A 59 -4.63 -0.16 -1.63
N PRO A 60 -3.84 0.38 -2.59
CA PRO A 60 -2.70 -0.33 -3.16
C PRO A 60 -1.67 -0.76 -2.12
N ALA A 61 -0.91 -1.78 -2.47
CA ALA A 61 0.19 -2.28 -1.66
C ALA A 61 1.27 -1.19 -1.45
N ILE A 62 1.85 -1.13 -0.25
CA ILE A 62 3.02 -0.28 0.02
C ILE A 62 4.24 -0.96 -0.62
N ILE A 63 4.89 -0.23 -1.53
CA ILE A 63 6.17 -0.65 -2.12
C ILE A 63 7.28 0.03 -1.33
N PRO A 64 8.22 -0.73 -0.75
CA PRO A 64 9.35 -0.12 -0.04
C PRO A 64 10.20 0.71 -0.99
N SER A 65 10.90 1.72 -0.47
CA SER A 65 11.72 2.63 -1.27
C SER A 65 12.69 1.88 -2.18
N SER A 66 13.05 2.46 -3.32
CA SER A 66 13.95 1.83 -4.31
C SER A 66 15.27 1.34 -3.70
N ASN A 67 15.76 2.00 -2.66
CA ASN A 67 16.97 1.62 -1.94
C ASN A 67 16.84 0.29 -1.18
N SER A 68 15.62 -0.07 -0.78
CA SER A 68 15.29 -1.37 -0.15
C SER A 68 15.00 -2.47 -1.18
N LEU A 69 14.89 -2.12 -2.47
CA LEU A 69 14.61 -3.04 -3.58
C LEU A 69 15.86 -3.38 -4.40
N ARG A 70 16.98 -2.69 -4.17
CA ARG A 70 18.29 -3.05 -4.73
C ARG A 70 18.80 -4.27 -3.96
N LEU A 71 18.82 -5.43 -4.63
CA LEU A 71 19.53 -6.63 -4.19
C LEU A 71 21.04 -6.45 -4.34
#